data_AF-A0A1N7K9G4-F1
#
_entry.id   AF-A0A1N7K9G4-F1
#
_cell.length_a   1.000
_cell.length_b   1.000
_cell.length_c   1.000
_cell.angle_alpha   90.00
_cell.angle_beta   90.00
_cell.angle_gamma   90.00
#
_symmetry.space_group_name_H-M   'P 1'
#
loop_
_entity.id
_entity.type
_entity.pdbx_description
1 polymer ?
#
loop_
_entity_poly.entity_id
_entity_poly.type
_entity_poly.pdbx_seq_one_letter_code
_entity_poly.pdbx_strand_id
1 'polypeptide(L)'
;MSWLRRLGFVLSGMALVAGWSVAPPVHAQTIFNTPYPSVIRVAIRAYNNPTAPILYVQTIGFEEYCEDVLPNEWIPSWNEEALKAGAIAVKMFAWYWTLHPHTENGWTYDVDNTTNYQTFKYLSGHYQTDLAVQQTWNMVFVPPDGAIKPLDYRQGYEGRPNYAFVGTYIMSQWGTEYWAKVAKLPFNQILSLFYPGYQLRWV
;
A
#
# COMPACT_ATOMS: atom_id res chain seq x y z
N MET A 1 -57.29 -58.92 -36.72
CA MET A 1 -57.28 -57.68 -35.91
C MET A 1 -55.84 -57.38 -35.51
N SER A 2 -55.13 -56.54 -36.26
CA SER A 2 -53.82 -56.04 -35.85
C SER A 2 -53.68 -54.59 -36.34
N TRP A 3 -53.85 -53.66 -35.42
CA TRP A 3 -53.74 -52.24 -35.66
C TRP A 3 -52.26 -51.81 -35.58
N LEU A 4 -51.79 -51.12 -36.63
CA LEU A 4 -50.51 -50.43 -36.64
C LEU A 4 -50.50 -49.32 -35.57
N ARG A 5 -49.47 -49.29 -34.73
CA ARG A 5 -49.09 -48.08 -33.98
C ARG A 5 -47.76 -47.55 -34.52
N ARG A 6 -47.81 -46.34 -35.09
CA ARG A 6 -46.64 -45.57 -35.51
C ARG A 6 -45.96 -44.99 -34.26
N LEU A 7 -44.66 -45.23 -34.11
CA LEU A 7 -43.81 -44.52 -33.15
C LEU A 7 -43.51 -43.11 -33.71
N GLY A 8 -43.96 -42.07 -33.02
CA GLY A 8 -43.48 -40.71 -33.22
C GLY A 8 -42.32 -40.44 -32.27
N PHE A 9 -41.13 -40.18 -32.81
CA PHE A 9 -40.01 -39.64 -32.04
C PHE A 9 -40.21 -38.14 -31.89
N VAL A 10 -40.35 -37.65 -30.65
CA VAL A 10 -40.26 -36.22 -30.32
C VAL A 10 -38.80 -35.95 -29.95
N LEU A 11 -38.09 -35.20 -30.79
CA LEU A 11 -36.79 -34.63 -30.46
C LEU A 11 -37.01 -33.39 -29.60
N SER A 12 -36.84 -33.52 -28.28
CA SER A 12 -36.72 -32.39 -27.36
C SER A 12 -35.32 -31.79 -27.50
N GLY A 13 -35.20 -30.72 -28.29
CA GLY A 13 -33.99 -29.90 -28.32
C GLY A 13 -33.87 -29.10 -27.02
N MET A 14 -32.89 -29.42 -26.18
CA MET A 14 -32.46 -28.53 -25.09
C MET A 14 -31.52 -27.47 -25.66
N ALA A 15 -31.98 -26.23 -25.76
CA ALA A 15 -31.12 -25.09 -25.98
C ALA A 15 -30.37 -24.77 -24.68
N LEU A 16 -29.09 -25.10 -24.62
CA LEU A 16 -28.18 -24.62 -23.58
C LEU A 16 -27.95 -23.12 -23.82
N VAL A 17 -28.66 -22.27 -23.08
CA VAL A 17 -28.33 -20.85 -22.98
C VAL A 17 -27.15 -20.74 -22.01
N ALA A 18 -25.92 -20.75 -22.56
CA ALA A 18 -24.74 -20.40 -21.79
C ALA A 18 -24.80 -18.89 -21.46
N GLY A 19 -25.29 -18.56 -20.27
CA GLY A 19 -25.21 -17.20 -19.74
C GLY A 19 -23.75 -16.87 -19.43
N TRP A 20 -23.13 -16.01 -20.23
CA TRP A 20 -21.86 -15.40 -19.89
C TRP A 20 -22.14 -14.38 -18.79
N SER A 21 -21.94 -14.76 -17.52
CA SER A 21 -21.90 -13.80 -16.42
C SER A 21 -20.68 -12.92 -16.59
N VAL A 22 -20.87 -11.74 -17.16
CA VAL A 22 -19.86 -10.67 -17.15
C VAL A 22 -19.71 -10.26 -15.68
N ALA A 23 -18.52 -10.46 -15.11
CA ALA A 23 -18.22 -9.98 -13.77
C ALA A 23 -18.50 -8.47 -13.72
N PRO A 24 -19.13 -7.96 -12.64
CA PRO A 24 -19.38 -6.52 -12.51
C PRO A 24 -18.05 -5.76 -12.64
N PRO A 25 -18.05 -4.56 -13.22
CA PRO A 25 -16.85 -3.75 -13.32
C PRO A 25 -16.33 -3.50 -11.90
N VAL A 26 -15.16 -4.04 -11.58
CA VAL A 26 -14.41 -3.70 -10.37
C VAL A 26 -14.11 -2.21 -10.48
N HIS A 27 -14.84 -1.39 -9.74
CA HIS A 27 -14.52 0.03 -9.66
C HIS A 27 -13.14 0.17 -9.03
N ALA A 28 -12.28 0.98 -9.64
CA ALA A 28 -10.98 1.28 -9.06
C ALA A 28 -11.19 1.83 -7.63
N GLN A 29 -10.40 1.33 -6.68
CA GLN A 29 -10.42 1.83 -5.32
C GLN A 29 -9.72 3.18 -5.27
N THR A 30 -10.44 4.16 -4.74
CA THR A 30 -10.02 5.55 -4.64
C THR A 30 -10.25 6.05 -3.22
N ILE A 31 -9.65 7.17 -2.88
CA ILE A 31 -9.86 7.84 -1.60
C ILE A 31 -11.32 8.32 -1.39
N PHE A 32 -12.14 8.35 -2.44
CA PHE A 32 -13.54 8.81 -2.36
C PHE A 32 -14.53 7.69 -2.04
N ASN A 33 -14.14 6.42 -2.26
CA ASN A 33 -15.01 5.26 -2.09
C ASN A 33 -14.43 4.18 -1.18
N THR A 34 -13.22 4.40 -0.67
CA THR A 34 -12.49 3.45 0.18
C THR A 34 -12.12 4.17 1.47
N PRO A 35 -12.60 3.72 2.64
CA PRO A 35 -12.17 4.27 3.92
C PRO A 35 -10.73 3.84 4.24
N TYR A 36 -10.10 4.53 5.19
CA TYR A 36 -8.87 4.01 5.78
C TYR A 36 -9.09 2.60 6.37
N PRO A 37 -8.11 1.70 6.25
CA PRO A 37 -8.14 0.44 6.96
C PRO A 37 -8.15 0.70 8.47
N SER A 38 -8.99 -0.02 9.21
CA SER A 38 -8.93 0.02 10.68
C SER A 38 -7.74 -0.79 11.22
N VAL A 39 -7.36 -1.85 10.49
CA VAL A 39 -6.29 -2.77 10.84
C VAL A 39 -5.47 -3.15 9.62
N ILE A 40 -4.27 -3.67 9.87
CA ILE A 40 -3.42 -4.31 8.87
C ILE A 40 -2.88 -5.64 9.40
N ARG A 41 -2.78 -6.62 8.51
CA ARG A 41 -2.27 -7.96 8.78
C ARG A 41 -0.81 -8.06 8.33
N VAL A 42 0.09 -8.21 9.29
CA VAL A 42 1.54 -8.31 9.06
C VAL A 42 1.98 -9.76 9.23
N ALA A 43 2.51 -10.37 8.18
CA ALA A 43 3.20 -11.66 8.30
C ALA A 43 4.54 -11.45 9.02
N ILE A 44 4.74 -12.15 10.13
CA ILE A 44 5.99 -12.12 10.88
C ILE A 44 6.88 -13.27 10.40
N ARG A 45 7.89 -12.93 9.61
CA ARG A 45 8.91 -13.86 9.12
C ARG A 45 10.05 -14.00 10.12
N ALA A 46 10.57 -15.22 10.25
CA ALA A 46 11.72 -15.47 11.12
C ALA A 46 12.94 -14.62 10.70
N TYR A 47 13.65 -14.07 11.69
CA TYR A 47 14.87 -13.28 11.49
C TYR A 47 14.72 -12.02 10.61
N ASN A 48 13.48 -11.53 10.41
CA ASN A 48 13.17 -10.42 9.50
C ASN A 48 13.72 -10.65 8.08
N ASN A 49 13.69 -11.90 7.61
CA ASN A 49 14.22 -12.29 6.31
C ASN A 49 13.08 -12.58 5.31
N PRO A 50 13.05 -11.90 4.15
CA PRO A 50 12.10 -12.12 3.04
C PRO A 50 11.83 -13.58 2.65
N THR A 51 12.84 -14.43 2.78
CA THR A 51 12.83 -15.83 2.34
C THR A 51 12.58 -16.82 3.48
N ALA A 52 12.54 -16.33 4.73
CA ALA A 52 12.29 -17.16 5.88
C ALA A 52 10.79 -17.52 6.01
N PRO A 53 10.47 -18.64 6.69
CA PRO A 53 9.09 -19.02 6.92
C PRO A 53 8.33 -17.97 7.73
N ILE A 54 7.05 -17.83 7.40
CA ILE A 54 6.09 -17.07 8.21
C ILE A 54 5.83 -17.86 9.49
N LEU A 55 6.05 -17.21 10.64
CA LEU A 55 5.80 -17.78 11.96
C LEU A 55 4.34 -17.63 12.38
N TYR A 56 3.77 -16.44 12.14
CA TYR A 56 2.37 -16.10 12.38
C TYR A 56 2.01 -14.82 11.60
N VAL A 57 0.71 -14.50 11.55
CA VAL A 57 0.19 -13.22 11.04
C VAL A 57 -0.35 -12.41 12.21
N GLN A 58 0.23 -11.23 12.43
CA GLN A 58 -0.20 -10.28 13.45
C GLN A 58 -1.22 -9.31 12.86
N THR A 59 -2.32 -9.03 13.58
CA THR A 59 -3.27 -7.97 13.19
C THR A 59 -3.12 -6.83 14.17
N ILE A 60 -2.86 -5.62 13.68
CA ILE A 60 -2.64 -4.41 14.50
C ILE A 60 -3.40 -3.21 13.92
N GLY A 61 -3.53 -2.14 14.71
CA GLY A 61 -4.12 -0.90 14.25
C GLY A 61 -3.35 -0.32 13.06
N PHE A 62 -4.05 0.26 12.09
CA PHE A 62 -3.40 0.78 10.88
C PHE A 62 -2.49 2.00 11.18
N GLU A 63 -2.90 2.86 12.10
CA GLU A 63 -2.07 3.99 12.57
C GLU A 63 -0.85 3.49 13.35
N GLU A 64 -1.07 2.57 14.29
CA GLU A 64 -0.01 1.90 15.06
C GLU A 64 1.04 1.25 14.14
N TYR A 65 0.61 0.58 13.06
CA TYR A 65 1.55 0.07 12.05
C TYR A 65 2.42 1.16 11.45
N CYS A 66 1.82 2.32 11.09
CA CYS A 66 2.57 3.43 10.50
C CYS A 66 3.57 4.03 11.51
N GLU A 67 3.18 4.16 12.77
CA GLU A 67 4.04 4.61 13.88
C GLU A 67 5.19 3.63 14.12
N ASP A 68 4.95 2.32 14.06
CA ASP A 68 5.97 1.28 14.22
C ASP A 68 6.88 1.11 12.99
N VAL A 69 6.43 1.46 11.79
CA VAL A 69 7.25 1.36 10.56
C VAL A 69 8.16 2.58 10.39
N LEU A 70 7.63 3.79 10.58
CA LEU A 70 8.35 5.01 10.23
C LEU A 70 9.75 5.14 10.88
N PRO A 71 9.98 4.84 12.18
CA PRO A 71 11.32 4.94 12.78
C PRO A 71 12.32 3.90 12.28
N ASN A 72 11.85 2.86 11.59
CA ASN A 72 12.69 1.84 10.97
C ASN A 72 13.04 2.15 9.50
N GLU A 73 12.35 3.11 8.89
CA GLU A 73 12.53 3.53 7.49
C GLU A 73 13.11 4.95 7.38
N TRP A 74 12.73 5.85 8.30
CA TRP A 74 13.27 7.19 8.45
C TRP A 74 13.97 7.32 9.80
N ILE A 75 15.16 7.90 9.81
CA ILE A 75 15.91 8.09 11.05
C ILE A 75 15.18 9.16 11.89
N PRO A 76 14.78 8.88 13.14
CA PRO A 76 13.91 9.79 13.89
C PRO A 76 14.47 11.20 14.11
N SER A 77 15.80 11.36 14.10
CA SER A 77 16.48 12.65 14.26
C SER A 77 16.55 13.50 12.99
N TRP A 78 16.01 13.02 11.86
CA TRP A 78 15.91 13.78 10.62
C TRP A 78 14.93 14.95 10.74
N ASN A 79 14.98 15.83 9.74
CA ASN A 79 14.13 17.00 9.68
C ASN A 79 12.64 16.62 9.69
N GLU A 80 11.81 17.37 10.41
CA GLU A 80 10.37 17.09 10.54
C GLU A 80 9.65 16.99 9.18
N GLU A 81 10.05 17.78 8.18
CA GLU A 81 9.43 17.76 6.85
C GLU A 81 9.83 16.50 6.07
N ALA A 82 11.01 15.94 6.35
CA ALA A 82 11.41 14.63 5.83
C ALA A 82 10.59 13.50 6.48
N LEU A 83 10.40 13.56 7.80
CA LEU A 83 9.58 12.59 8.53
C LEU A 83 8.12 12.62 8.06
N LYS A 84 7.53 13.80 7.84
CA LYS A 84 6.16 13.95 7.30
C LYS A 84 6.03 13.38 5.88
N ALA A 85 7.03 13.59 5.02
CA ALA A 85 7.04 12.99 3.68
C ALA A 85 7.11 11.45 3.78
N GLY A 86 7.99 10.93 4.65
CA GLY A 86 8.08 9.50 4.96
C GLY A 86 6.77 8.93 5.50
N ALA A 87 6.11 9.61 6.45
CA ALA A 87 4.84 9.19 7.03
C ALA A 87 3.73 9.01 5.98
N ILE A 88 3.60 9.97 5.05
CA ILE A 88 2.66 9.86 3.92
C ILE A 88 2.99 8.65 3.04
N ALA A 89 4.27 8.44 2.72
CA ALA A 89 4.67 7.31 1.89
C ALA A 89 4.40 5.97 2.56
N VAL A 90 4.75 5.84 3.85
CA VAL A 90 4.48 4.66 4.66
C VAL A 90 3.00 4.32 4.67
N LYS A 91 2.15 5.30 4.98
CA LYS A 91 0.70 5.11 5.03
C LYS A 91 0.11 4.72 3.68
N MET A 92 0.50 5.39 2.59
CA MET A 92 -0.04 5.11 1.26
C MET A 92 0.40 3.73 0.74
N PHE A 93 1.65 3.34 0.99
CA PHE A 93 2.15 2.00 0.68
C PHE A 93 1.34 0.93 1.43
N ALA A 94 1.22 1.09 2.76
CA ALA A 94 0.49 0.16 3.60
C ALA A 94 -1.00 0.05 3.22
N TRP A 95 -1.65 1.20 2.97
CA TRP A 95 -3.06 1.22 2.56
C TRP A 95 -3.26 0.45 1.26
N TYR A 96 -2.42 0.68 0.25
CA TYR A 96 -2.50 -0.08 -0.99
C TYR A 96 -2.44 -1.60 -0.74
N TRP A 97 -1.55 -2.06 0.13
CA TRP A 97 -1.39 -3.50 0.38
C TRP A 97 -2.52 -4.13 1.20
N THR A 98 -3.24 -3.37 2.04
CA THR A 98 -4.49 -3.86 2.65
C THR A 98 -5.58 -4.19 1.62
N LEU A 99 -5.49 -3.57 0.44
CA LEU A 99 -6.41 -3.78 -0.68
C LEU A 99 -5.95 -4.89 -1.63
N HIS A 100 -4.70 -5.35 -1.50
CA HIS A 100 -4.05 -6.35 -2.36
C HIS A 100 -3.39 -7.45 -1.52
N PRO A 101 -4.16 -8.16 -0.67
CA PRO A 101 -3.58 -9.13 0.25
C PRO A 101 -2.93 -10.30 -0.50
N HIS A 102 -1.87 -10.82 0.10
CA HIS A 102 -1.13 -11.96 -0.39
C HIS A 102 -1.48 -13.22 0.42
N THR A 103 -1.53 -14.38 -0.27
CA THR A 103 -1.70 -15.68 0.37
C THR A 103 -0.50 -16.58 0.07
N GLU A 104 0.17 -17.06 1.12
CA GLU A 104 1.36 -17.92 1.03
C GLU A 104 1.27 -19.04 2.07
N ASN A 105 1.38 -20.30 1.63
CA ASN A 105 1.42 -21.47 2.53
C ASN A 105 0.26 -21.49 3.55
N GLY A 106 -0.93 -21.03 3.15
CA GLY A 106 -2.14 -20.95 4.00
C GLY A 106 -2.27 -19.68 4.84
N TRP A 107 -1.26 -18.82 4.90
CA TRP A 107 -1.32 -17.52 5.55
C TRP A 107 -1.85 -16.47 4.58
N THR A 108 -2.80 -15.63 5.01
CA THR A 108 -3.23 -14.45 4.24
C THR A 108 -2.88 -13.20 5.04
N TYR A 109 -2.14 -12.29 4.42
CA TYR A 109 -1.60 -11.09 5.04
C TYR A 109 -1.57 -9.93 4.03
N ASP A 110 -1.43 -8.71 4.52
CA ASP A 110 -1.38 -7.50 3.68
C ASP A 110 0.08 -7.16 3.35
N VAL A 111 0.95 -7.23 4.36
CA VAL A 111 2.40 -6.96 4.27
C VAL A 111 3.18 -7.97 5.10
N ASP A 112 4.50 -8.05 4.93
CA ASP A 112 5.38 -8.75 5.87
C ASP A 112 6.31 -7.77 6.63
N ASN A 113 6.98 -8.27 7.67
CA ASN A 113 7.82 -7.44 8.55
C ASN A 113 9.23 -7.12 7.99
N THR A 114 9.44 -7.29 6.69
CA THR A 114 10.76 -7.22 6.05
C THR A 114 10.82 -6.12 5.00
N THR A 115 12.01 -5.91 4.44
CA THR A 115 12.25 -4.93 3.37
C THR A 115 11.58 -5.28 2.04
N ASN A 116 10.91 -6.44 1.92
CA ASN A 116 10.01 -6.72 0.79
C ASN A 116 8.83 -5.75 0.73
N TYR A 117 8.36 -5.32 1.90
CA TYR A 117 7.29 -4.35 2.05
C TYR A 117 7.85 -3.13 2.76
N GLN A 118 7.85 -3.16 4.10
CA GLN A 118 8.39 -2.13 4.96
C GLN A 118 8.89 -2.79 6.24
N THR A 119 9.96 -2.25 6.82
CA THR A 119 10.60 -2.80 8.02
C THR A 119 9.71 -2.55 9.23
N PHE A 120 8.81 -3.49 9.53
CA PHE A 120 7.95 -3.43 10.70
C PHE A 120 8.60 -4.10 11.92
N LYS A 121 8.58 -3.40 13.06
CA LYS A 121 8.90 -3.96 14.37
C LYS A 121 7.83 -3.50 15.36
N TYR A 122 7.14 -4.47 15.96
CA TYR A 122 6.04 -4.19 16.90
C TYR A 122 6.52 -3.40 18.12
N LEU A 123 5.78 -2.35 18.49
CA LEU A 123 6.06 -1.43 19.60
C LEU A 123 7.43 -0.75 19.46
N SER A 124 7.81 -0.36 18.25
CA SER A 124 9.04 0.37 17.96
C SER A 124 8.84 1.84 17.62
N GLY A 125 7.60 2.33 17.76
CA GLY A 125 7.25 3.74 17.69
C GLY A 125 8.24 4.65 18.43
N HIS A 126 8.39 5.86 17.90
CA HIS A 126 9.31 6.86 18.42
C HIS A 126 8.68 8.24 18.32
N TYR A 127 8.71 9.01 19.42
CA TYR A 127 8.01 10.28 19.55
C TYR A 127 8.06 11.21 18.31
N GLN A 128 9.23 11.42 17.72
CA GLN A 128 9.38 12.30 16.54
C GLN A 128 8.70 11.75 15.27
N THR A 129 8.77 10.43 15.05
CA THR A 129 8.12 9.78 13.90
C THR A 129 6.63 9.63 14.13
N ASP A 130 6.21 9.29 15.35
CA ASP A 130 4.80 9.18 15.72
C ASP A 130 4.10 10.54 15.53
N LEU A 131 4.74 11.63 15.95
CA LEU A 131 4.23 12.98 15.72
C LEU A 131 4.07 13.29 14.22
N ALA A 132 4.99 12.85 13.37
CA ALA A 132 4.88 13.04 11.92
C ALA A 132 3.73 12.22 11.31
N VAL A 133 3.51 10.99 11.77
CA VAL A 133 2.35 10.16 11.40
C VAL A 133 1.06 10.87 11.80
N GLN A 134 0.92 11.26 13.07
CA GLN A 134 -0.27 11.92 13.61
C GLN A 134 -0.57 13.24 12.89
N GLN A 135 0.43 14.09 12.66
CA GLN A 135 0.27 15.38 11.97
C GLN A 135 -0.15 15.24 10.51
N THR A 136 0.13 14.10 9.89
CA THR A 136 -0.21 13.82 8.49
C THR A 136 -1.35 12.82 8.35
N TRP A 137 -1.98 12.39 9.45
CA TRP A 137 -2.93 11.27 9.45
C TRP A 137 -4.13 11.49 8.51
N ASN A 138 -4.68 12.71 8.49
CA ASN A 138 -5.81 13.06 7.61
C ASN A 138 -5.36 13.59 6.23
N MET A 139 -4.12 13.33 5.82
CA MET A 139 -3.57 13.75 4.52
C MET A 139 -3.13 12.55 3.69
N VAL A 140 -3.35 12.59 2.38
CA VAL A 140 -2.95 11.53 1.43
C VAL A 140 -2.30 12.17 0.20
N PHE A 141 -1.44 11.43 -0.49
CA PHE A 141 -0.80 11.90 -1.72
C PHE A 141 -1.09 10.93 -2.85
N VAL A 142 -1.94 11.35 -3.80
CA VAL A 142 -2.57 10.47 -4.80
C VAL A 142 -2.55 11.12 -6.18
N PRO A 143 -2.71 10.35 -7.29
CA PRO A 143 -2.91 10.94 -8.61
C PRO A 143 -4.20 11.79 -8.69
N PRO A 144 -4.39 12.53 -9.81
CA PRO A 144 -5.56 13.38 -10.02
C PRO A 144 -6.92 12.68 -9.86
N ASP A 145 -6.99 11.40 -10.23
CA ASP A 145 -8.19 10.55 -10.17
C ASP A 145 -8.51 10.01 -8.76
N GLY A 146 -7.62 10.24 -7.78
CA GLY A 146 -7.78 9.76 -6.41
C GLY A 146 -7.50 8.28 -6.21
N ALA A 147 -6.92 7.59 -7.21
CA ALA A 147 -6.55 6.18 -7.08
C ALA A 147 -5.58 5.96 -5.91
N ILE A 148 -5.86 4.94 -5.09
CA ILE A 148 -4.95 4.54 -4.01
C ILE A 148 -3.81 3.74 -4.65
N LYS A 149 -2.60 4.29 -4.61
CA LYS A 149 -1.39 3.70 -5.17
C LYS A 149 -0.31 3.65 -4.09
N PRO A 150 0.60 2.66 -4.14
CA PRO A 150 1.73 2.66 -3.23
C PRO A 150 2.64 3.84 -3.58
N LEU A 151 3.22 4.45 -2.56
CA LEU A 151 4.27 5.45 -2.71
C LEU A 151 5.60 4.76 -2.40
N ASP A 152 6.22 4.22 -3.44
CA ASP A 152 7.46 3.47 -3.32
C ASP A 152 8.62 4.37 -2.89
N TYR A 153 9.53 3.83 -2.08
CA TYR A 153 10.71 4.56 -1.63
C TYR A 153 11.95 3.66 -1.56
N ARG A 154 13.13 4.27 -1.51
CA ARG A 154 14.43 3.61 -1.36
C ARG A 154 15.39 4.47 -0.55
N GLN A 155 16.42 3.85 0.01
CA GLN A 155 17.46 4.53 0.81
C GLN A 155 18.07 5.74 0.10
N GLY A 156 18.60 5.55 -1.11
CA GLY A 156 19.42 6.56 -1.78
C GLY A 156 20.76 6.80 -1.06
N TYR A 157 21.37 7.96 -1.30
CA TYR A 157 22.71 8.31 -0.83
C TYR A 157 22.67 9.47 0.16
N GLU A 158 23.32 9.29 1.31
CA GLU A 158 23.41 10.29 2.38
C GLU A 158 24.03 11.61 1.90
N GLY A 159 23.49 12.73 2.43
CA GLY A 159 24.02 14.07 2.19
C GLY A 159 23.84 14.59 0.76
N ARG A 160 23.05 13.92 -0.09
CA ARG A 160 22.86 14.28 -1.50
C ARG A 160 21.40 14.55 -1.84
N PRO A 161 21.13 15.37 -2.87
CA PRO A 161 19.77 15.59 -3.40
C PRO A 161 19.13 14.36 -4.04
N ASN A 162 19.90 13.31 -4.34
CA ASN A 162 19.40 12.08 -4.93
C ASN A 162 18.63 12.29 -6.26
N TYR A 163 19.16 13.13 -7.16
CA TYR A 163 18.52 13.50 -8.44
C TYR A 163 18.05 12.32 -9.31
N ALA A 164 18.71 11.16 -9.21
CA ALA A 164 18.30 9.96 -9.95
C ALA A 164 16.91 9.42 -9.55
N PHE A 165 16.37 9.84 -8.41
CA PHE A 165 15.04 9.46 -7.91
C PHE A 165 13.96 10.53 -8.19
N VAL A 166 14.36 11.76 -8.51
CA VAL A 166 13.41 12.83 -8.79
C VAL A 166 12.62 12.48 -10.05
N GLY A 167 11.29 12.55 -9.96
CA GLY A 167 10.38 12.25 -11.06
C GLY A 167 10.18 10.76 -11.38
N THR A 168 10.73 9.83 -10.60
CA THR A 168 10.67 8.39 -10.90
C THR A 168 9.51 7.65 -10.25
N TYR A 169 8.70 8.35 -9.45
CA TYR A 169 7.69 7.75 -8.55
C TYR A 169 8.30 6.83 -7.48
N ILE A 170 9.60 6.97 -7.20
CA ILE A 170 10.29 6.32 -6.09
C ILE A 170 10.97 7.40 -5.25
N MET A 171 10.53 7.60 -4.02
CA MET A 171 11.12 8.60 -3.13
C MET A 171 12.43 8.12 -2.50
N SER A 172 13.45 8.98 -2.48
CA SER A 172 14.68 8.68 -1.75
C SER A 172 14.56 9.11 -0.29
N GLN A 173 14.77 8.20 0.65
CA GLN A 173 14.81 8.49 2.10
C GLN A 173 15.85 9.58 2.42
N TRP A 174 17.12 9.37 2.04
CA TRP A 174 18.16 10.40 2.20
C TRP A 174 17.90 11.66 1.37
N GLY A 175 17.23 11.53 0.22
CA GLY A 175 16.77 12.66 -0.57
C GLY A 175 15.79 13.53 0.21
N THR A 176 14.80 12.95 0.90
CA THR A 176 13.85 13.72 1.74
C THR A 176 14.57 14.55 2.80
N GLU A 177 15.53 13.94 3.53
CA GLU A 177 16.34 14.65 4.52
C GLU A 177 17.16 15.78 3.90
N TYR A 178 17.79 15.56 2.74
CA TYR A 178 18.53 16.61 2.05
C TYR A 178 17.62 17.79 1.67
N TRP A 179 16.50 17.52 1.00
CA TRP A 179 15.60 18.57 0.51
C TRP A 179 14.92 19.34 1.66
N ALA A 180 14.60 18.64 2.75
CA ALA A 180 14.07 19.28 3.95
C ALA A 180 15.13 20.12 4.68
N LYS A 181 16.32 19.55 4.93
CA LYS A 181 17.35 20.18 5.77
C LYS A 181 18.15 21.26 5.05
N VAL A 182 18.54 21.03 3.80
CA VAL A 182 19.41 21.93 3.03
C VAL A 182 18.58 22.93 2.23
N ALA A 183 17.63 22.44 1.44
CA ALA A 183 16.80 23.29 0.58
C ALA A 183 15.58 23.88 1.30
N LYS A 184 15.30 23.47 2.54
CA LYS A 184 14.19 23.97 3.37
C LYS A 184 12.83 23.79 2.70
N LEU A 185 12.67 22.73 1.91
CA LEU A 185 11.39 22.43 1.27
C LEU A 185 10.42 21.83 2.28
N PRO A 186 9.14 22.22 2.26
CA PRO A 186 8.10 21.56 3.02
C PRO A 186 7.78 20.17 2.43
N PHE A 187 7.23 19.27 3.25
CA PHE A 187 7.01 17.87 2.92
C PHE A 187 6.19 17.66 1.65
N ASN A 188 5.19 18.53 1.40
CA ASN A 188 4.36 18.47 0.21
C ASN A 188 5.13 18.78 -1.08
N GLN A 189 6.11 19.68 -1.03
CA GLN A 189 7.00 19.94 -2.15
C GLN A 189 8.01 18.80 -2.33
N ILE A 190 8.52 18.23 -1.23
CA ILE A 190 9.38 17.04 -1.27
C ILE A 190 8.66 15.87 -1.96
N LEU A 191 7.42 15.57 -1.57
CA LEU A 191 6.58 14.55 -2.21
C LEU A 191 6.41 14.83 -3.71
N SER A 192 6.16 16.09 -4.09
CA SER A 192 5.97 16.49 -5.48
C SER A 192 7.24 16.34 -6.34
N LEU A 193 8.44 16.37 -5.75
CA LEU A 193 9.69 16.07 -6.47
C LEU A 193 9.75 14.61 -6.91
N PHE A 194 9.30 13.69 -6.06
CA PHE A 194 9.46 12.25 -6.30
C PHE A 194 8.27 11.63 -7.03
N TYR A 195 7.05 12.08 -6.75
CA TYR A 195 5.81 11.58 -7.37
C TYR A 195 5.13 12.69 -8.18
N PRO A 196 5.66 13.01 -9.39
CA PRO A 196 5.17 14.14 -10.18
C PRO A 196 3.71 13.95 -10.58
N GLY A 197 2.94 15.02 -10.57
CA GLY A 197 1.51 15.02 -10.93
C GLY A 197 0.56 14.46 -9.87
N TYR A 198 1.08 13.92 -8.77
CA TYR A 198 0.28 13.58 -7.59
C TYR A 198 -0.02 14.86 -6.80
N GLN A 199 -1.04 14.78 -5.95
CA GLN A 199 -1.56 15.92 -5.20
C GLN A 199 -1.86 15.52 -3.76
N LEU A 200 -1.62 16.47 -2.85
CA LEU A 200 -2.02 16.33 -1.45
C LEU A 200 -3.53 16.53 -1.35
N ARG A 201 -4.21 15.59 -0.70
CA ARG A 201 -5.65 15.66 -0.39
C ARG A 201 -5.85 15.46 1.10
N TRP A 202 -6.90 16.07 1.62
CA TRP A 202 -7.39 15.82 2.97
C TRP A 202 -8.55 14.84 2.90
N VAL A 203 -8.57 13.86 3.79
CA VAL A 203 -9.58 12.79 3.87
C VAL A 203 -10.09 12.62 5.29
#